data_AF-Q23H97-F1
#
_entry.id   AF-Q23H97-F1
#
_cell.length_a   1.000
_cell.length_b   1.000
_cell.length_c   1.000
_cell.angle_alpha   90.00
_cell.angle_beta   90.00
_cell.angle_gamma   90.00
#
_symmetry.space_group_name_H-M   'P 1'
#
loop_
_entity.id
_entity.type
_entity.pdbx_description
1 polymer ?
#
loop_
_entity_poly.entity_id
_entity_poly.type
_entity_poly.pdbx_seq_one_letter_code
_entity_poly.pdbx_strand_id
1 'polypeptide(L)'
;MNILKLSIALLLVGFIFAAQGNDVVCTGSGTSCSDKCPQLPGNLSWVTGSNNNKCAVNNCPNAADAAKLTGIVDLYCQSCPGTPNGSVSAIFANSGNTACVASSASCHSSRPANSWTDADCLACIGPKFSVASSDKQSCTANANILIISVLMAISLIF
;
A
#
# COMPACT_ATOMS: atom_id res chain seq x y z
N MET A 1 -11.03 42.54 11.54
CA MET A 1 -10.28 41.42 12.15
C MET A 1 -11.10 40.13 12.15
N ASN A 2 -11.85 39.86 11.07
CA ASN A 2 -12.83 38.75 11.04
C ASN A 2 -12.56 37.81 9.85
N ILE A 3 -11.97 38.31 8.76
CA ILE A 3 -11.59 37.50 7.59
C ILE A 3 -10.33 36.65 7.88
N LEU A 4 -9.37 37.15 8.67
CA LEU A 4 -8.18 36.39 9.08
C LEU A 4 -8.51 35.22 10.02
N LYS A 5 -9.56 35.34 10.85
CA LYS A 5 -10.05 34.24 11.70
C LYS A 5 -10.79 33.17 10.87
N LEU A 6 -11.42 33.58 9.75
CA LEU A 6 -12.14 32.67 8.86
C LEU A 6 -11.18 31.78 8.05
N SER A 7 -10.03 32.31 7.61
CA SER A 7 -8.99 31.52 6.93
C SER A 7 -8.24 30.57 7.87
N ILE A 8 -8.01 30.96 9.13
CA ILE A 8 -7.47 30.05 10.16
C ILE A 8 -8.50 28.96 10.51
N ALA A 9 -9.79 29.30 10.55
CA ALA A 9 -10.86 28.32 10.78
C ALA A 9 -10.95 27.28 9.65
N LEU A 10 -10.79 27.66 8.37
CA LEU A 10 -10.76 26.71 7.25
C LEU A 10 -9.53 25.77 7.27
N LEU A 11 -8.36 26.26 7.69
CA LEU A 11 -7.18 25.43 7.90
C LEU A 11 -7.34 24.44 9.05
N LEU A 12 -8.20 24.74 10.03
CA LEU A 12 -8.54 23.86 11.13
C LEU A 12 -9.61 22.82 10.75
N VAL A 13 -10.48 23.03 9.75
CA VAL A 13 -11.46 21.99 9.30
C VAL A 13 -10.78 20.82 8.57
N GLY A 14 -9.46 20.88 8.36
CA GLY A 14 -8.65 19.71 8.01
C GLY A 14 -8.52 18.68 9.15
N PHE A 15 -9.41 18.69 10.15
CA PHE A 15 -9.52 17.61 11.13
C PHE A 15 -9.71 16.30 10.38
N ILE A 16 -8.66 15.49 10.45
CA ILE A 16 -8.50 14.17 9.85
C ILE A 16 -9.54 13.27 10.51
N PHE A 17 -10.75 13.21 9.96
CA PHE A 17 -11.67 12.13 10.30
C PHE A 17 -11.06 10.86 9.71
N ALA A 18 -10.61 9.95 10.57
CA ALA A 18 -10.35 8.58 10.14
C ALA A 18 -11.67 8.07 9.55
N ALA A 19 -11.72 7.97 8.23
CA ALA A 19 -12.90 7.48 7.54
C ALA A 19 -12.88 5.95 7.55
N GLN A 20 -14.08 5.36 7.60
CA GLN A 20 -14.24 3.95 7.30
C GLN A 20 -13.63 3.66 5.92
N GLY A 21 -12.94 2.52 5.82
CA GLY A 21 -12.36 2.07 4.58
C GLY A 21 -13.41 1.73 3.52
N ASN A 22 -12.94 1.45 2.32
CA ASN A 22 -13.77 0.96 1.24
C ASN A 22 -14.30 -0.45 1.55
N ASP A 23 -15.47 -0.73 1.03
CA ASP A 23 -16.07 -2.05 1.12
C ASP A 23 -15.28 -3.10 0.33
N VAL A 24 -14.89 -4.17 1.02
CA VAL A 24 -14.22 -5.33 0.46
C VAL A 24 -15.04 -6.61 0.68
N VAL A 25 -14.76 -7.61 -0.15
CA VAL A 25 -15.34 -8.95 -0.03
C VAL A 25 -14.32 -9.86 0.63
N CYS A 26 -14.69 -10.44 1.76
CA CYS A 26 -13.87 -11.41 2.47
C CYS A 26 -14.31 -12.84 2.16
N THR A 27 -13.35 -13.77 2.13
CA THR A 27 -13.57 -15.15 1.66
C THR A 27 -13.75 -16.18 2.78
N GLY A 28 -13.64 -15.78 4.05
CA GLY A 28 -13.85 -16.66 5.19
C GLY A 28 -15.31 -17.00 5.44
N SER A 29 -15.54 -18.00 6.31
CA SER A 29 -16.86 -18.42 6.77
C SER A 29 -17.19 -17.76 8.12
N GLY A 30 -18.43 -17.31 8.30
CA GLY A 30 -18.88 -16.67 9.54
C GLY A 30 -20.01 -15.68 9.32
N THR A 31 -20.52 -15.11 10.42
CA THR A 31 -21.61 -14.12 10.38
C THR A 31 -21.10 -12.70 10.51
N SER A 32 -19.96 -12.49 11.18
CA SER A 32 -19.33 -11.18 11.35
C SER A 32 -18.15 -10.96 10.41
N CYS A 33 -17.78 -9.70 10.18
CA CYS A 33 -16.60 -9.36 9.38
C CYS A 33 -15.28 -9.83 10.00
N SER A 34 -15.21 -9.88 11.33
CA SER A 34 -14.04 -10.40 12.04
C SER A 34 -13.80 -11.89 11.80
N ASP A 35 -14.86 -12.65 11.49
CA ASP A 35 -14.75 -14.09 11.18
C ASP A 35 -14.45 -14.32 9.69
N LYS A 36 -15.06 -13.50 8.82
CA LYS A 36 -14.93 -13.65 7.36
C LYS A 36 -13.58 -13.14 6.83
N CYS A 37 -13.01 -12.12 7.46
CA CYS A 37 -11.83 -11.45 6.97
C CYS A 37 -10.57 -11.87 7.77
N PRO A 38 -9.39 -11.90 7.14
CA PRO A 38 -8.14 -12.20 7.82
C PRO A 38 -7.83 -11.15 8.90
N GLN A 39 -7.00 -11.55 9.86
CA GLN A 39 -6.54 -10.64 10.92
C GLN A 39 -5.84 -9.42 10.31
N LEU A 40 -6.22 -8.22 10.78
CA LEU A 40 -5.58 -6.98 10.38
C LEU A 40 -4.28 -6.75 11.17
N PRO A 41 -3.37 -5.92 10.62
CA PRO A 41 -2.19 -5.47 11.34
C PRO A 41 -2.54 -4.44 12.41
N GLY A 42 -1.77 -4.43 13.50
CA GLY A 42 -1.92 -3.46 14.59
C GLY A 42 -3.24 -3.60 15.36
N ASN A 43 -3.83 -2.46 15.73
CA ASN A 43 -5.09 -2.35 16.48
C ASN A 43 -6.31 -2.10 15.58
N LEU A 44 -6.21 -2.44 14.30
CA LEU A 44 -7.28 -2.25 13.33
C LEU A 44 -8.33 -3.36 13.43
N SER A 45 -9.58 -3.02 13.12
CA SER A 45 -10.70 -3.96 13.14
C SER A 45 -11.53 -3.86 11.87
N TRP A 46 -12.10 -4.99 11.48
CA TRP A 46 -13.13 -5.04 10.45
C TRP A 46 -14.48 -4.67 11.06
N VAL A 47 -15.27 -3.92 10.31
CA VAL A 47 -16.67 -3.60 10.59
C VAL A 47 -17.52 -3.93 9.38
N THR A 48 -18.84 -4.00 9.58
CA THR A 48 -19.78 -4.09 8.47
C THR A 48 -19.59 -2.88 7.56
N GLY A 49 -19.40 -3.16 6.27
CA GLY A 49 -19.26 -2.14 5.24
C GLY A 49 -20.56 -1.39 4.99
N SER A 50 -20.48 -0.40 4.10
CA SER A 50 -21.63 0.41 3.67
C SER A 50 -22.67 -0.40 2.89
N ASN A 51 -22.24 -1.45 2.19
CA ASN A 51 -23.11 -2.39 1.49
C ASN A 51 -23.32 -3.68 2.29
N ASN A 52 -24.53 -4.24 2.20
CA ASN A 52 -24.87 -5.53 2.81
C ASN A 52 -23.86 -6.62 2.40
N ASN A 53 -23.47 -7.44 3.39
CA ASN A 53 -22.53 -8.55 3.26
C ASN A 53 -21.08 -8.19 2.90
N LYS A 54 -20.72 -6.90 2.88
CA LYS A 54 -19.33 -6.46 2.73
C LYS A 54 -18.74 -6.00 4.06
N CYS A 55 -17.43 -5.91 4.08
CA CYS A 55 -16.67 -5.51 5.26
C CYS A 55 -15.77 -4.33 4.91
N ALA A 56 -15.47 -3.48 5.87
CA ALA A 56 -14.54 -2.38 5.72
C ALA A 56 -13.67 -2.27 6.96
N VAL A 57 -12.46 -1.75 6.82
CA VAL A 57 -11.64 -1.39 7.98
C VAL A 57 -12.31 -0.23 8.69
N ASN A 58 -12.49 -0.33 10.01
CA ASN A 58 -13.24 0.65 10.79
C ASN A 58 -12.70 2.07 10.62
N ASN A 59 -11.38 2.22 10.68
CA ASN A 59 -10.68 3.49 10.60
C ASN A 59 -9.37 3.28 9.85
N CYS A 60 -9.31 3.71 8.59
CA CYS A 60 -8.05 3.70 7.87
C CYS A 60 -7.08 4.71 8.52
N PRO A 61 -5.87 4.29 8.91
CA PRO A 61 -4.90 5.18 9.53
C PRO A 61 -4.41 6.23 8.54
N ASN A 62 -3.97 7.38 9.05
CA ASN A 62 -3.22 8.35 8.24
C ASN A 62 -1.89 7.73 7.75
N ALA A 63 -1.24 8.36 6.77
CA ALA A 63 -0.01 7.84 6.17
C ALA A 63 1.13 7.62 7.19
N ALA A 64 1.24 8.44 8.24
CA ALA A 64 2.30 8.32 9.24
C ALA A 64 2.10 7.11 10.17
N ASP A 65 0.85 6.78 10.49
CA ASP A 65 0.54 5.60 11.29
C ASP A 65 0.50 4.32 10.44
N ALA A 66 0.04 4.41 9.18
CA ALA A 66 0.11 3.32 8.23
C ALA A 66 1.56 2.84 8.01
N ALA A 67 2.54 3.75 7.98
CA ALA A 67 3.96 3.43 7.82
C ALA A 67 4.55 2.59 8.97
N LYS A 68 3.87 2.50 10.12
CA LYS A 68 4.30 1.69 11.27
C LYS A 68 3.71 0.27 11.26
N LEU A 69 2.76 0.01 10.36
CA LEU A 69 2.11 -1.29 10.26
C LEU A 69 3.02 -2.31 9.58
N THR A 70 2.93 -3.55 10.04
CA THR A 70 3.59 -4.72 9.46
C THR A 70 2.56 -5.82 9.26
N GLY A 71 2.73 -6.67 8.24
CA GLY A 71 1.75 -7.69 7.91
C GLY A 71 0.55 -7.16 7.10
N ILE A 72 0.73 -6.05 6.39
CA ILE A 72 -0.26 -5.56 5.42
C ILE A 72 -0.44 -6.58 4.29
N VAL A 73 -1.69 -6.81 3.89
CA VAL A 73 -2.10 -7.71 2.80
C VAL A 73 -2.99 -6.98 1.79
N ASP A 74 -3.12 -7.51 0.57
CA ASP A 74 -3.91 -6.89 -0.51
C ASP A 74 -5.33 -6.52 -0.06
N LEU A 75 -5.99 -7.38 0.69
CA LEU A 75 -7.35 -7.13 1.18
C LEU A 75 -7.45 -5.90 2.09
N TYR A 76 -6.40 -5.65 2.91
CA TYR A 76 -6.31 -4.41 3.67
C TYR A 76 -6.16 -3.22 2.73
N CYS A 77 -5.28 -3.30 1.73
CA CYS A 77 -5.03 -2.21 0.78
C CYS A 77 -6.24 -1.90 -0.13
N GLN A 78 -7.10 -2.87 -0.37
CA GLN A 78 -8.37 -2.64 -1.06
C GLN A 78 -9.34 -1.80 -0.21
N SER A 79 -9.34 -2.00 1.12
CA SER A 79 -10.18 -1.23 2.04
C SER A 79 -9.54 0.11 2.41
N CYS A 80 -8.22 0.15 2.62
CA CYS A 80 -7.44 1.36 2.90
C CYS A 80 -6.36 1.56 1.82
N PRO A 81 -6.72 2.14 0.65
CA PRO A 81 -5.75 2.36 -0.42
C PRO A 81 -4.64 3.32 -0.02
N GLY A 82 -3.44 3.08 -0.57
CA GLY A 82 -2.32 4.01 -0.48
C GLY A 82 -2.46 5.19 -1.44
N THR A 83 -1.33 5.88 -1.69
CA THR A 83 -1.29 6.97 -2.67
C THR A 83 -1.23 6.41 -4.09
N PRO A 84 -2.19 6.73 -4.97
CA PRO A 84 -2.17 6.25 -6.36
C PRO A 84 -1.00 6.85 -7.15
N ASN A 85 -0.61 6.19 -8.24
CA ASN A 85 0.36 6.71 -9.21
C ASN A 85 -0.32 6.87 -10.56
N GLY A 86 -0.66 8.12 -10.90
CA GLY A 86 -1.48 8.42 -12.08
C GLY A 86 -2.83 7.69 -12.00
N SER A 87 -3.13 6.85 -13.00
CA SER A 87 -4.35 6.04 -13.05
C SER A 87 -4.25 4.70 -12.33
N VAL A 88 -3.08 4.36 -11.76
CA VAL A 88 -2.87 3.07 -11.06
C VAL A 88 -3.17 3.24 -9.58
N SER A 89 -4.18 2.53 -9.09
CA SER A 89 -4.58 2.57 -7.69
C SER A 89 -3.60 1.79 -6.79
N ALA A 90 -3.32 2.33 -5.61
CA ALA A 90 -2.44 1.70 -4.62
C ALA A 90 -3.19 0.72 -3.72
N ILE A 91 -3.70 -0.36 -4.31
CA ILE A 91 -4.58 -1.34 -3.67
C ILE A 91 -3.92 -2.70 -3.41
N PHE A 92 -2.62 -2.83 -3.68
CA PHE A 92 -1.86 -4.05 -3.45
C PHE A 92 -0.82 -3.83 -2.36
N ALA A 93 -0.61 -4.82 -1.50
CA ALA A 93 0.45 -4.77 -0.52
C ALA A 93 1.81 -4.97 -1.21
N ASN A 94 2.83 -4.23 -0.78
CA ASN A 94 4.20 -4.49 -1.24
C ASN A 94 4.72 -5.84 -0.73
N SER A 95 5.81 -6.34 -1.31
CA SER A 95 6.39 -7.65 -0.94
C SER A 95 6.96 -7.68 0.49
N GLY A 96 7.18 -6.51 1.11
CA GLY A 96 7.57 -6.38 2.52
C GLY A 96 6.39 -6.36 3.50
N ASN A 97 5.14 -6.33 3.02
CA ASN A 97 3.93 -6.25 3.83
C ASN A 97 3.91 -5.03 4.78
N THR A 98 4.41 -3.88 4.32
CA THR A 98 4.52 -2.63 5.09
C THR A 98 3.81 -1.44 4.46
N ALA A 99 3.38 -1.54 3.19
CA ALA A 99 2.72 -0.44 2.51
C ALA A 99 1.81 -0.94 1.38
N CYS A 100 0.82 -0.10 1.03
CA CYS A 100 -0.02 -0.28 -0.15
C CYS A 100 0.56 0.50 -1.33
N VAL A 101 0.74 -0.17 -2.48
CA VAL A 101 1.51 0.34 -3.61
C VAL A 101 0.73 0.27 -4.91
N ALA A 102 0.98 1.26 -5.78
CA ALA A 102 0.38 1.38 -7.10
C ALA A 102 1.07 0.43 -8.09
N SER A 103 0.76 -0.86 -7.97
CA SER A 103 1.16 -1.92 -8.89
C SER A 103 -0.01 -2.31 -9.79
N SER A 104 0.29 -2.80 -11.00
CA SER A 104 -0.72 -3.27 -11.95
C SER A 104 -1.40 -4.59 -11.55
N ALA A 105 -0.73 -5.37 -10.69
CA ALA A 105 -1.22 -6.62 -10.10
C ALA A 105 -0.65 -6.80 -8.68
N SER A 106 -1.12 -7.82 -7.96
CA SER A 106 -0.58 -8.17 -6.63
C SER A 106 0.95 -8.32 -6.64
N CYS A 107 1.60 -7.98 -5.53
CA CYS A 107 3.04 -8.19 -5.34
C CYS A 107 3.36 -9.57 -4.74
N HIS A 108 2.34 -10.41 -4.56
CA HIS A 108 2.43 -11.74 -3.94
C HIS A 108 2.02 -12.84 -4.93
N SER A 109 1.73 -14.04 -4.42
CA SER A 109 1.50 -15.26 -5.19
C SER A 109 0.27 -15.25 -6.10
N SER A 110 -0.67 -14.32 -5.90
CA SER A 110 -1.87 -14.17 -6.75
C SER A 110 -1.59 -13.41 -8.05
N ARG A 111 -0.36 -12.91 -8.24
CA ARG A 111 0.05 -12.24 -9.46
C ARG A 111 -0.01 -13.19 -10.67
N PRO A 112 -0.59 -12.76 -11.80
CA PRO A 112 -0.55 -13.53 -13.04
C PRO A 112 0.89 -13.80 -13.51
N ALA A 113 1.14 -14.97 -14.07
CA ALA A 113 2.45 -15.29 -14.66
C ALA A 113 2.81 -14.32 -15.80
N ASN A 114 4.10 -14.05 -15.97
CA ASN A 114 4.69 -13.23 -17.03
C ASN A 114 4.16 -11.78 -17.07
N SER A 115 3.76 -11.24 -15.92
CA SER A 115 3.11 -9.92 -15.82
C SER A 115 3.98 -8.83 -15.18
N TRP A 116 5.20 -9.16 -14.74
CA TRP A 116 6.08 -8.17 -14.11
C TRP A 116 6.50 -7.08 -15.09
N THR A 117 6.42 -5.84 -14.63
CA THR A 117 6.92 -4.63 -15.30
C THR A 117 7.92 -3.94 -14.38
N ASP A 118 8.80 -3.12 -14.93
CA ASP A 118 9.77 -2.35 -14.13
C ASP A 118 9.06 -1.45 -13.11
N ALA A 119 7.93 -0.85 -13.50
CA ALA A 119 7.10 -0.05 -12.61
C ALA A 119 6.57 -0.87 -11.41
N ASP A 120 6.10 -2.09 -11.68
CA ASP A 120 5.66 -2.99 -10.61
C ASP A 120 6.82 -3.45 -9.73
N CYS A 121 7.97 -3.77 -10.30
CA CYS A 121 9.15 -4.18 -9.54
C CYS A 121 9.61 -3.08 -8.59
N LEU A 122 9.66 -1.84 -9.08
CA LEU A 122 9.94 -0.67 -8.26
C LEU A 122 8.90 -0.46 -7.16
N ALA A 123 7.61 -0.63 -7.46
CA ALA A 123 6.54 -0.44 -6.48
C ALA A 123 6.50 -1.56 -5.43
N CYS A 124 6.59 -2.82 -5.85
CA CYS A 124 6.43 -4.00 -5.00
C CYS A 124 7.67 -4.31 -4.16
N ILE A 125 8.87 -4.19 -4.73
CA ILE A 125 10.11 -4.60 -4.07
C ILE A 125 10.98 -3.40 -3.71
N GLY A 126 11.02 -2.39 -4.58
CA GLY A 126 11.80 -1.18 -4.36
C GLY A 126 13.02 -1.06 -5.28
N PRO A 127 13.84 -0.01 -5.07
CA PRO A 127 14.83 0.42 -6.05
C PRO A 127 15.92 -0.62 -6.33
N LYS A 128 16.28 -1.43 -5.32
CA LYS A 128 17.32 -2.47 -5.46
C LYS A 128 16.96 -3.52 -6.51
N PHE A 129 15.69 -3.90 -6.61
CA PHE A 129 15.16 -4.90 -7.53
C PHE A 129 14.06 -4.31 -8.40
N SER A 130 14.39 -3.24 -9.13
CA SER A 130 13.42 -2.42 -9.86
C SER A 130 13.23 -2.80 -11.34
N VAL A 131 13.83 -3.89 -11.80
CA VAL A 131 13.81 -4.30 -13.21
C VAL A 131 13.12 -5.65 -13.38
N ALA A 132 12.10 -5.74 -14.22
CA ALA A 132 11.47 -7.02 -14.53
C ALA A 132 12.41 -7.91 -15.35
N SER A 133 12.41 -9.21 -15.07
CA SER A 133 13.14 -10.19 -15.89
C SER A 133 12.60 -10.22 -17.32
N SER A 134 13.41 -10.68 -18.27
CA SER A 134 13.01 -10.75 -19.69
C SER A 134 11.79 -11.63 -19.94
N ASP A 135 11.62 -12.68 -19.15
CA ASP A 135 10.44 -13.56 -19.14
C ASP A 135 9.26 -12.98 -18.32
N LYS A 136 9.45 -11.83 -17.66
CA LYS A 136 8.46 -11.14 -16.81
C LYS A 136 7.93 -11.98 -15.65
N GLN A 137 8.69 -12.97 -15.22
CA GLN A 137 8.33 -13.87 -14.11
C GLN A 137 8.80 -13.34 -12.76
N SER A 138 9.78 -12.45 -12.74
CA SER A 138 10.43 -11.99 -11.51
C SER A 138 10.97 -10.56 -11.64
N CYS A 139 11.45 -10.03 -10.52
CA CYS A 139 12.20 -8.78 -10.48
C CYS A 139 13.67 -9.07 -10.20
N THR A 140 14.53 -8.36 -10.91
CA THR A 140 15.98 -8.51 -10.90
C THR A 140 16.64 -7.22 -10.42
N ALA A 141 17.90 -7.34 -9.98
CA ALA A 141 18.64 -6.21 -9.44
C ALA A 141 18.90 -5.16 -10.51
N ASN A 142 18.78 -3.88 -10.13
CA ASN A 142 19.16 -2.79 -11.02
C ASN A 142 20.69 -2.64 -11.03
N ALA A 143 21.31 -3.07 -12.13
CA ALA A 143 22.77 -3.06 -12.30
C ALA A 143 23.38 -1.65 -12.16
N ASN A 144 22.64 -0.58 -12.49
CA ASN A 144 23.15 0.79 -12.38
C ASN A 144 23.36 1.23 -10.92
N ILE A 145 22.56 0.71 -9.98
CA ILE A 145 22.73 1.00 -8.55
C ILE A 145 24.01 0.33 -8.01
N LEU A 146 24.33 -0.88 -8.49
CA LEU A 146 25.55 -1.57 -8.10
C LEU A 146 26.79 -0.78 -8.54
N ILE A 147 26.79 -0.25 -9.76
CA ILE A 147 27.93 0.52 -10.31
C ILE A 147 28.13 1.83 -9.52
N ILE A 148 27.05 2.55 -9.16
CA ILE A 148 27.15 3.77 -8.35
C ILE A 148 27.69 3.47 -6.94
N SER A 149 27.25 2.37 -6.32
CA SER A 149 27.76 1.99 -4.99
C SER A 149 29.26 1.67 -5.00
N VAL A 150 29.75 1.04 -6.06
CA VAL A 150 31.18 0.76 -6.26
C VAL A 150 31.97 2.04 -6.51
N LEU A 151 31.47 2.94 -7.36
CA LEU A 151 32.10 4.25 -7.61
C LEU A 151 32.20 5.08 -6.32
N MET A 152 31.13 5.16 -5.52
CA MET A 152 31.14 5.86 -4.22
C MET A 152 32.16 5.27 -3.24
N ALA A 153 32.28 3.93 -3.19
CA ALA A 153 33.27 3.28 -2.33
C ALA A 153 34.71 3.57 -2.79
N ILE A 154 34.96 3.59 -4.09
CA ILE A 154 36.27 3.95 -4.67
C ILE A 154 36.64 5.41 -4.32
N SER A 155 35.69 6.35 -4.43
CA SER A 155 35.90 7.77 -4.08
C SER A 155 36.20 8.05 -2.60
N LEU A 156 35.97 7.08 -1.72
CA LEU A 156 36.29 7.18 -0.28
C LEU A 156 37.64 6.56 0.07
N ILE A 157 38.26 5.85 -0.89
CA ILE A 157 39.56 5.19 -0.75
C ILE A 157 40.67 6.04 -1.40
N PHE A 158 40.30 6.98 -2.28
CA PHE A 158 41.19 7.95 -2.93
C PHE A 158 41.00 9.37 -2.38
#